data_AF-A0AAE3L0W1-F1
#
_entry.id   AF-A0AAE3L0W1-F1
#
_cell.length_a   1.000
_cell.length_b   1.000
_cell.length_c   1.000
_cell.angle_alpha   90.00
_cell.angle_beta   90.00
_cell.angle_gamma   90.00
#
_symmetry.space_group_name_H-M   'P 1'
#
loop_
_entity.id
_entity.type
_entity.pdbx_description
1 polymer ?
#
loop_
_entity_poly.entity_id
_entity_poly.type
_entity_poly.pdbx_seq_one_letter_code
_entity_poly.pdbx_strand_id
1 'polypeptide(L)'
;MTAYKRPLAVLVGIVCLAGMFVAADYLGLFGVRESTSTDFVDFRVRTLDAETGREISDVKIRCFQFGTTNACGQPPSRERGVVRVSLLVEKHVRESLLFTHAVRYSPVSEEELRIMFIHGDYDKPVQRYNIPDLLVKPGRTFSVEMKPLATAAGQENGA
;
A
#
# COMPACT_ATOMS: atom_id res chain seq x y z
N MET A 1 62.58 -2.33 -12.44
CA MET A 1 61.20 -1.83 -12.20
C MET A 1 60.15 -2.55 -13.08
N THR A 2 60.17 -3.89 -13.17
CA THR A 2 59.27 -4.67 -14.05
C THR A 2 58.42 -5.71 -13.30
N ALA A 3 58.74 -6.01 -12.03
CA ALA A 3 58.04 -7.03 -11.24
C ALA A 3 56.60 -6.64 -10.85
N TYR A 4 56.30 -5.35 -10.68
CA TYR A 4 54.97 -4.86 -10.28
C TYR A 4 53.95 -4.77 -11.44
N LYS A 5 54.39 -4.86 -12.71
CA LYS A 5 53.49 -4.64 -13.87
C LYS A 5 52.55 -5.81 -14.14
N ARG A 6 52.97 -7.05 -13.86
CA ARG A 6 52.18 -8.26 -14.07
C ARG A 6 50.98 -8.40 -13.10
N PRO A 7 51.15 -8.24 -11.77
CA PRO A 7 50.01 -8.34 -10.85
C PRO A 7 49.00 -7.21 -11.06
N LEU A 8 49.46 -6.01 -11.43
CA LEU A 8 48.57 -4.89 -11.74
C LEU A 8 47.70 -5.18 -12.97
N ALA A 9 48.28 -5.70 -14.06
CA ALA A 9 47.52 -6.03 -15.26
C ALA A 9 46.46 -7.13 -15.00
N VAL A 10 46.80 -8.13 -14.18
CA VAL A 10 45.85 -9.19 -13.77
C VAL A 10 44.72 -8.60 -12.94
N LEU A 11 45.01 -7.76 -11.96
CA LEU A 11 44.01 -7.08 -11.14
C LEU A 11 43.06 -6.23 -12.00
N VAL A 12 43.60 -5.43 -12.92
CA VAL A 12 42.78 -4.64 -13.86
C VAL A 12 41.88 -5.54 -14.69
N GLY A 13 42.40 -6.66 -15.22
CA GLY A 13 41.61 -7.62 -15.98
C GLY A 13 40.43 -8.21 -15.19
N ILE A 14 40.67 -8.59 -13.93
CA ILE A 14 39.61 -9.11 -13.04
C ILE A 14 38.55 -8.04 -12.78
N VAL A 15 38.95 -6.80 -12.50
CA VAL A 15 38.02 -5.69 -12.26
C VAL A 15 37.18 -5.40 -13.50
N CYS A 16 37.78 -5.40 -14.69
CA CYS A 16 37.05 -5.22 -15.93
C CYS A 16 36.05 -6.35 -16.21
N LEU A 17 36.45 -7.61 -15.99
CA LEU A 17 35.56 -8.77 -16.14
C LEU A 17 34.39 -8.73 -15.15
N ALA A 18 34.66 -8.42 -13.88
CA ALA A 18 33.63 -8.24 -12.87
C ALA A 18 32.68 -7.10 -13.23
N GLY A 19 33.22 -5.96 -13.71
CA GLY A 19 32.43 -4.83 -14.18
C GLY A 19 31.52 -5.17 -15.36
N MET A 20 32.05 -5.90 -16.36
CA MET A 20 31.26 -6.38 -17.50
C MET A 20 30.18 -7.37 -17.06
N PHE A 21 30.48 -8.25 -16.11
CA PHE A 21 29.50 -9.20 -15.57
C PHE A 21 28.35 -8.48 -14.87
N VAL A 22 28.64 -7.52 -13.99
CA VAL A 22 27.63 -6.73 -13.28
C VAL A 22 26.80 -5.91 -14.26
N ALA A 23 27.44 -5.27 -15.26
CA ALA A 23 26.74 -4.53 -16.30
C ALA A 23 25.83 -5.45 -17.14
N ALA A 24 26.31 -6.65 -17.48
CA ALA A 24 25.52 -7.60 -18.25
C ALA A 24 24.30 -8.11 -17.46
N ASP A 25 24.45 -8.36 -16.16
CA ASP A 25 23.32 -8.72 -15.30
C ASP A 25 22.31 -7.58 -15.14
N TYR A 26 22.78 -6.35 -14.97
CA TYR A 26 21.92 -5.15 -14.93
C TYR A 26 21.14 -4.94 -16.24
N LEU A 27 21.69 -5.35 -17.38
CA LEU A 27 20.96 -5.35 -18.66
C LEU A 27 20.05 -6.57 -18.85
N GLY A 28 20.05 -7.52 -17.92
CA GLY A 28 19.27 -8.76 -18.00
C GLY A 28 19.78 -9.76 -19.04
N LEU A 29 21.05 -9.66 -19.46
CA LEU A 29 21.63 -10.52 -20.49
C LEU A 29 21.73 -12.00 -20.08
N PHE A 30 21.76 -12.28 -18.77
CA PHE A 30 21.74 -13.65 -18.23
C PHE A 30 20.32 -14.20 -18.03
N GLY A 31 19.30 -13.47 -18.50
CA GLY A 31 17.90 -13.79 -18.28
C GLY A 31 17.34 -13.06 -17.06
N VAL A 32 16.01 -13.06 -17.00
CA VAL A 32 15.24 -12.41 -15.96
C VAL A 32 14.20 -13.39 -15.46
N ARG A 33 14.07 -13.50 -14.14
CA ARG A 33 13.08 -14.32 -13.48
C ARG A 33 11.94 -13.44 -12.98
N GLU A 34 10.73 -13.94 -13.11
CA GLU A 34 9.56 -13.36 -12.47
C GLU A 34 9.10 -14.28 -11.34
N SER A 35 8.82 -13.68 -10.18
CA SER A 35 8.22 -14.36 -9.05
C SER A 35 6.97 -13.61 -8.61
N THR A 36 5.94 -14.37 -8.26
CA THR A 36 4.69 -13.85 -7.74
C THR A 36 4.52 -14.34 -6.32
N SER A 37 4.28 -13.40 -5.41
CA SER A 37 4.02 -13.67 -3.99
C SER A 37 2.88 -12.80 -3.51
N THR A 38 2.15 -13.22 -2.49
CA THR A 38 1.15 -12.35 -1.86
C THR A 38 1.82 -11.41 -0.86
N ASP A 39 1.41 -10.14 -0.85
CA ASP A 39 1.90 -9.11 0.07
C ASP A 39 0.72 -8.28 0.60
N PHE A 40 0.97 -7.42 1.59
CA PHE A 40 -0.02 -6.49 2.13
C PHE A 40 0.39 -5.06 1.84
N VAL A 41 -0.53 -4.27 1.27
CA VAL A 41 -0.34 -2.83 1.07
C VAL A 41 -1.22 -2.07 2.04
N ASP A 42 -0.59 -1.15 2.77
CA ASP A 42 -1.27 -0.32 3.73
C ASP A 42 -1.51 1.09 3.19
N PHE A 43 -2.71 1.59 3.44
CA PHE A 43 -3.07 2.99 3.21
C PHE A 43 -3.78 3.56 4.43
N ARG A 44 -3.81 4.89 4.49
CA ARG A 44 -4.37 5.63 5.63
C ARG A 44 -5.61 6.37 5.21
N VAL A 45 -6.61 6.39 6.09
CA VAL A 45 -7.84 7.16 5.90
C VAL A 45 -8.07 8.01 7.13
N ARG A 46 -8.06 9.33 6.96
CA ARG A 46 -8.45 10.30 7.98
C ARG A 46 -9.96 10.40 8.02
N THR A 47 -10.55 10.23 9.20
CA THR A 47 -11.99 10.30 9.43
C THR A 47 -12.32 11.66 10.04
N LEU A 48 -13.19 12.41 9.37
CA LEU A 48 -13.53 13.78 9.69
C LEU A 48 -15.03 13.90 9.94
N ASP A 49 -15.39 14.74 10.89
CA ASP A 49 -16.75 15.19 11.13
C ASP A 49 -17.17 16.13 10.00
N ALA A 50 -18.27 15.81 9.30
CA ALA A 50 -18.73 16.54 8.13
C ALA A 50 -19.19 17.98 8.46
N GLU A 51 -19.58 18.27 9.70
CA GLU A 51 -20.07 19.58 10.12
C GLU A 51 -18.94 20.45 10.68
N THR A 52 -18.05 19.84 11.47
CA THR A 52 -17.01 20.58 12.22
C THR A 52 -15.61 20.45 11.63
N GLY A 53 -15.39 19.52 10.71
CA GLY A 53 -14.07 19.19 10.16
C GLY A 53 -13.10 18.57 11.17
N ARG A 54 -13.58 18.20 12.37
CA ARG A 54 -12.76 17.62 13.44
C ARG A 54 -12.48 16.15 13.17
N GLU A 55 -11.34 15.67 13.64
CA GLU A 55 -10.97 14.26 13.55
C GLU A 55 -11.85 13.37 14.45
N ILE A 56 -12.41 12.31 13.87
CA ILE A 56 -13.22 11.31 14.57
C ILE A 56 -12.33 10.13 14.95
N SER A 57 -12.21 9.86 16.26
CA SER A 57 -11.41 8.73 16.77
C SER A 57 -12.22 7.43 16.79
N ASP A 58 -11.58 6.30 17.06
CA ASP A 58 -12.23 5.00 17.31
C ASP A 58 -13.12 4.45 16.19
N VAL A 59 -12.97 4.97 14.97
CA VAL A 59 -13.68 4.46 13.79
C VAL A 59 -13.21 3.05 13.45
N LYS A 60 -14.17 2.15 13.28
CA LYS A 60 -13.97 0.80 12.75
C LYS A 60 -14.30 0.75 11.28
N ILE A 61 -13.68 -0.16 10.55
CA ILE A 61 -14.01 -0.39 9.14
C ILE A 61 -14.50 -1.80 8.88
N ARG A 62 -15.32 -1.92 7.84
CA ARG A 62 -15.65 -3.19 7.22
C ARG A 62 -15.45 -3.08 5.73
N CYS A 63 -14.62 -3.96 5.18
CA CYS A 63 -14.30 -3.99 3.76
C CYS A 63 -15.13 -5.03 3.01
N PHE A 64 -15.53 -4.67 1.79
CA PHE A 64 -16.32 -5.50 0.90
C PHE A 64 -15.69 -5.48 -0.50
N GLN A 65 -15.57 -6.68 -1.05
CA GLN A 65 -15.36 -6.92 -2.48
C GLN A 65 -16.47 -7.86 -2.96
N PHE A 66 -16.70 -7.95 -4.27
CA PHE A 66 -17.68 -8.92 -4.76
C PHE A 66 -17.31 -10.32 -4.31
N GLY A 67 -18.27 -11.05 -3.73
CA GLY A 67 -18.04 -12.41 -3.23
C GLY A 67 -17.29 -12.53 -1.90
N THR A 68 -16.72 -11.45 -1.35
CA THR A 68 -15.94 -11.47 -0.10
C THR A 68 -16.33 -10.37 0.88
N THR A 69 -16.82 -10.78 2.05
CA THR A 69 -16.93 -9.92 3.22
C THR A 69 -15.62 -9.97 3.99
N ASN A 70 -15.07 -8.81 4.37
CA ASN A 70 -13.76 -8.63 5.02
C ASN A 70 -12.56 -8.77 4.05
N ALA A 71 -12.63 -8.11 2.90
CA ALA A 71 -11.56 -8.08 1.90
C ALA A 71 -10.26 -7.38 2.35
N CYS A 72 -10.27 -6.71 3.50
CA CYS A 72 -9.13 -5.97 4.04
C CYS A 72 -9.08 -6.11 5.57
N GLY A 73 -7.93 -5.78 6.16
CA GLY A 73 -7.74 -5.67 7.60
C GLY A 73 -7.67 -4.22 8.10
N GLN A 74 -7.84 -4.04 9.41
CA GLN A 74 -7.63 -2.77 10.12
C GLN A 74 -6.49 -2.93 11.14
N PRO A 75 -5.22 -2.76 10.74
CA PRO A 75 -4.12 -2.73 11.69
C PRO A 75 -4.30 -1.59 12.71
N PRO A 76 -3.74 -1.73 13.92
CA PRO A 76 -3.79 -0.65 14.91
C PRO A 76 -3.11 0.61 14.37
N SER A 77 -3.82 1.73 14.43
CA SER A 77 -3.29 3.06 14.16
C SER A 77 -2.89 3.72 15.48
N ARG A 78 -1.70 4.36 15.51
CA ARG A 78 -1.27 5.20 16.64
C ARG A 78 -1.65 6.68 16.43
N GLU A 79 -2.20 7.00 15.26
CA GLU A 79 -2.59 8.36 14.87
C GLU A 79 -4.07 8.57 15.17
N ARG A 80 -4.39 9.65 15.91
CA ARG A 80 -5.78 10.02 16.20
C ARG A 80 -6.49 10.38 14.89
N GLY A 81 -7.77 10.02 14.77
CA GLY A 81 -8.54 10.34 13.57
C GLY A 81 -8.14 9.59 12.31
N VAL A 82 -7.24 8.61 12.40
CA VAL A 82 -6.71 7.90 11.23
C VAL A 82 -6.94 6.41 11.38
N VAL A 83 -7.63 5.83 10.40
CA VAL A 83 -7.77 4.40 10.21
C VAL A 83 -6.69 3.90 9.25
N ARG A 84 -5.92 2.91 9.67
CA ARG A 84 -5.02 2.17 8.77
C ARG A 84 -5.78 1.00 8.17
N VAL A 85 -5.69 0.85 6.86
CA VAL A 85 -6.34 -0.22 6.10
C VAL A 85 -5.25 -1.04 5.43
N SER A 86 -5.33 -2.37 5.57
CA SER A 86 -4.39 -3.32 4.98
C SER A 86 -5.07 -4.17 3.94
N LEU A 87 -4.61 -4.10 2.70
CA LEU A 87 -5.18 -4.80 1.56
C LEU A 87 -4.24 -5.92 1.11
N LEU A 88 -4.78 -7.11 0.90
CA LEU A 88 -4.05 -8.23 0.31
C LEU A 88 -3.88 -7.99 -1.19
N VAL A 89 -2.64 -8.06 -1.67
CA VAL A 89 -2.28 -7.83 -3.08
C VAL A 89 -1.35 -8.92 -3.57
N GLU A 90 -1.28 -9.11 -4.88
CA GLU A 90 -0.21 -9.87 -5.49
C GLU A 90 0.96 -8.94 -5.78
N LYS A 91 2.16 -9.39 -5.43
CA LYS A 91 3.42 -8.72 -5.70
C LYS A 91 4.17 -9.51 -6.76
N HIS A 92 4.45 -8.86 -7.87
CA HIS A 92 5.23 -9.37 -8.98
C HIS A 92 6.61 -8.75 -8.92
N VAL A 93 7.63 -9.57 -8.67
CA VAL A 93 9.03 -9.16 -8.60
C VAL A 93 9.75 -9.69 -9.83
N ARG A 94 10.36 -8.78 -10.57
CA ARG A 94 11.17 -9.08 -11.74
C ARG A 94 12.64 -8.85 -11.41
N GLU A 95 13.45 -9.90 -11.46
CA GLU A 95 14.84 -9.89 -10.99
C GLU A 95 15.79 -10.63 -11.95
N SER A 96 17.02 -10.14 -12.07
CA SER A 96 18.16 -10.85 -12.66
C SER A 96 18.96 -11.53 -11.54
N LEU A 97 20.19 -11.98 -11.81
CA LEU A 97 21.00 -12.69 -10.83
C LEU A 97 21.37 -11.80 -9.62
N LEU A 98 21.63 -10.51 -9.86
CA LEU A 98 22.11 -9.57 -8.85
C LEU A 98 21.15 -8.38 -8.60
N PHE A 99 20.18 -8.13 -9.49
CA PHE A 99 19.35 -6.91 -9.43
C PHE A 99 17.86 -7.19 -9.50
N THR A 100 17.08 -6.44 -8.73
CA THR A 100 15.64 -6.32 -8.92
C THR A 100 15.35 -5.19 -9.91
N HIS A 101 14.70 -5.53 -11.02
CA HIS A 101 14.37 -4.61 -12.11
C HIS A 101 13.05 -3.88 -11.88
N ALA A 102 12.05 -4.61 -11.36
CA ALA A 102 10.73 -4.05 -11.12
C ALA A 102 10.01 -4.78 -9.99
N VAL A 103 9.24 -4.01 -9.23
CA VAL A 103 8.24 -4.53 -8.30
C VAL A 103 6.91 -3.91 -8.70
N ARG A 104 5.91 -4.75 -8.96
CA ARG A 104 4.55 -4.34 -9.31
C ARG A 104 3.56 -4.99 -8.36
N TYR A 105 2.48 -4.28 -8.06
CA TYR A 105 1.39 -4.80 -7.26
C TYR A 105 0.13 -4.89 -8.12
N SER A 106 -0.64 -5.97 -7.97
CA SER A 106 -1.94 -6.15 -8.60
C SER A 106 -2.99 -6.62 -7.59
N PRO A 107 -4.27 -6.31 -7.83
CA PRO A 107 -5.35 -6.87 -7.01
C PRO A 107 -5.38 -8.41 -7.11
N VAL A 108 -5.73 -9.08 -6.02
CA VAL A 108 -5.89 -10.55 -5.98
C VAL A 108 -7.20 -11.00 -6.64
N SER A 109 -8.23 -10.15 -6.63
CA SER A 109 -9.58 -10.51 -7.07
C SER A 109 -10.18 -9.44 -8.00
N GLU A 110 -10.61 -8.33 -7.43
CA GLU A 110 -11.31 -7.26 -8.12
C GLU A 110 -10.59 -5.92 -7.98
N GLU A 111 -10.91 -5.02 -8.90
CA GLU A 111 -10.35 -3.68 -8.95
C GLU A 111 -11.08 -2.67 -8.03
N GLU A 112 -12.27 -2.98 -7.49
CA GLU A 112 -13.01 -2.08 -6.59
C GLU A 112 -13.04 -2.60 -5.15
N LEU A 113 -12.63 -1.75 -4.20
CA LEU A 113 -12.77 -1.98 -2.77
C LEU A 113 -13.84 -1.03 -2.21
N ARG A 114 -14.81 -1.59 -1.49
CA ARG A 114 -15.82 -0.79 -0.76
C ARG A 114 -15.53 -0.86 0.73
N ILE A 115 -15.47 0.29 1.39
CA ILE A 115 -15.16 0.39 2.82
C ILE A 115 -16.29 1.11 3.52
N MET A 116 -16.94 0.44 4.46
CA MET A 116 -17.89 1.07 5.38
C MET A 116 -17.15 1.51 6.63
N PHE A 117 -17.30 2.79 7.00
CA PHE A 117 -16.77 3.37 8.22
C PHE A 117 -17.84 3.34 9.30
N ILE A 118 -17.48 2.95 10.52
CA ILE A 118 -18.41 2.65 11.60
C ILE A 118 -17.95 3.39 12.86
N HIS A 119 -18.83 4.25 13.38
CA HIS A 119 -18.71 4.87 14.69
C HIS A 119 -20.07 4.84 15.40
N GLY A 120 -20.11 4.97 16.72
CA GLY A 120 -21.35 4.96 17.50
C GLY A 120 -22.22 6.19 17.26
N ASP A 121 -21.59 7.38 17.21
CA ASP A 121 -22.26 8.68 17.13
C ASP A 121 -22.42 9.26 15.71
N TYR A 122 -22.00 8.52 14.68
CA TYR A 122 -21.99 9.00 13.29
C TYR A 122 -22.71 8.02 12.36
N ASP A 123 -23.09 8.52 11.18
CA ASP A 123 -23.53 7.69 10.08
C ASP A 123 -22.43 6.71 9.62
N LYS A 124 -22.83 5.75 8.79
CA LYS A 124 -21.95 4.66 8.34
C LYS A 124 -21.67 4.78 6.84
N PRO A 125 -20.88 5.79 6.39
CA PRO A 125 -20.67 6.02 4.98
C PRO A 125 -19.90 4.85 4.36
N VAL A 126 -20.24 4.53 3.12
CA VAL A 126 -19.54 3.53 2.31
C VAL A 126 -18.78 4.24 1.20
N GLN A 127 -17.46 4.15 1.22
CA GLN A 127 -16.59 4.72 0.19
C GLN A 127 -16.12 3.65 -0.76
N ARG A 128 -15.94 4.03 -2.03
CA ARG A 128 -15.42 3.16 -3.08
C ARG A 128 -14.02 3.61 -3.46
N TYR A 129 -13.11 2.66 -3.55
CA TYR A 129 -11.73 2.88 -3.95
C TYR A 129 -11.39 1.96 -5.10
N ASN A 130 -10.77 2.52 -6.13
CA ASN A 130 -10.13 1.73 -7.16
C ASN A 130 -8.78 1.21 -6.60
N ILE A 131 -8.61 -0.11 -6.55
CA ILE A 131 -7.43 -0.75 -5.96
C ILE A 131 -6.15 -0.34 -6.70
N PRO A 132 -6.05 -0.42 -8.03
CA PRO A 132 -4.92 0.13 -8.76
C PRO A 132 -4.48 1.53 -8.27
N ASP A 133 -5.42 2.46 -8.04
CA ASP A 133 -5.10 3.80 -7.53
C ASP A 133 -4.49 3.81 -6.12
N LEU A 134 -4.91 2.85 -5.27
CA LEU A 134 -4.33 2.65 -3.94
C LEU A 134 -2.88 2.12 -4.02
N LEU A 135 -2.55 1.37 -5.08
CA LEU A 135 -1.24 0.73 -5.25
C LEU A 135 -0.16 1.65 -5.85
N VAL A 136 -0.54 2.69 -6.59
CA VAL A 136 0.42 3.62 -7.22
C VAL A 136 1.22 4.43 -6.20
N LYS A 137 0.64 4.74 -5.02
CA LYS A 137 1.28 5.56 -3.97
C LYS A 137 1.07 4.96 -2.58
N PRO A 138 1.88 3.96 -2.19
CA PRO A 138 1.81 3.40 -0.85
C PRO A 138 1.99 4.49 0.21
N GLY A 139 1.16 4.45 1.26
CA GLY A 139 1.19 5.42 2.35
C GLY A 139 0.42 6.73 2.11
N ARG A 140 -0.32 6.86 0.99
CA ARG A 140 -1.25 7.98 0.77
C ARG A 140 -2.34 8.02 1.85
N THR A 141 -2.67 9.23 2.28
CA THR A 141 -3.78 9.48 3.20
C THR A 141 -4.98 9.97 2.41
N PHE A 142 -6.10 9.27 2.55
CA PHE A 142 -7.41 9.68 2.06
C PHE A 142 -8.20 10.33 3.20
N SER A 143 -9.26 11.06 2.88
CA SER A 143 -10.17 11.61 3.88
C SER A 143 -11.57 11.11 3.64
N VAL A 144 -12.31 10.87 4.72
CA VAL A 144 -13.72 10.50 4.69
C VAL A 144 -14.46 11.36 5.70
N GLU A 145 -15.50 12.01 5.24
CA GLU A 145 -16.42 12.77 6.07
C GLU A 145 -17.55 11.85 6.55
N MET A 146 -17.85 11.92 7.85
CA MET A 146 -18.95 11.21 8.50
C MET A 146 -19.89 12.25 9.11
N LYS A 147 -21.19 12.07 8.90
CA LYS A 147 -22.22 12.97 9.46
C LYS A 147 -22.58 12.51 10.86
N PRO A 148 -22.65 13.41 11.84
CA PRO A 148 -23.19 13.07 13.16
C PRO A 148 -24.60 12.47 13.00
N LEU A 149 -24.91 11.44 13.78
CA LEU A 149 -26.30 11.02 13.91
C LEU A 149 -27.06 12.19 14.52
N ALA A 150 -28.17 12.60 13.90
CA ALA A 150 -29.01 13.64 14.45
C ALA A 150 -29.33 13.28 15.90
N THR A 151 -28.72 14.00 16.85
CA THR A 151 -29.03 13.83 18.26
C THR A 151 -30.52 14.06 18.38
N ALA A 152 -31.24 13.16 19.04
CA ALA A 152 -32.64 13.36 19.40
C ALA A 152 -32.81 14.49 20.46
N ALA A 153 -32.08 15.60 20.30
CA ALA A 153 -32.19 16.82 21.08
C ALA A 153 -33.16 17.75 20.36
N GLY A 154 -34.44 17.38 20.36
CA GLY A 154 -35.48 18.16 19.68
C GLY A 154 -36.91 17.67 19.90
N GLN A 155 -37.17 16.90 20.96
CA GLN A 155 -38.53 16.44 21.27
C GLN A 155 -38.76 16.28 22.78
N GLU A 156 -38.47 17.32 23.56
CA GLU A 156 -39.07 17.49 24.89
C GLU A 156 -39.55 18.94 25.04
N ASN A 157 -40.81 19.08 25.46
CA ASN A 157 -41.52 20.27 25.93
C ASN A 157 -42.19 21.18 24.88
N GLY A 158 -43.27 20.64 24.32
CA GLY A 158 -44.33 21.40 23.68
C GLY A 158 -45.68 20.70 23.80
N ALA A 159 -46.11 20.36 25.02
CA ALA A 159 -47.51 20.08 25.36
C ALA A 159 -47.72 20.24 26.87
#